data_AF-A0A350I199-F1
#
_entry.id   AF-A0A350I199-F1
#
_cell.length_a   1.000
_cell.length_b   1.000
_cell.length_c   1.000
_cell.angle_alpha   90.00
_cell.angle_beta   90.00
_cell.angle_gamma   90.00
#
_symmetry.space_group_name_H-M   'P 1'
#
loop_
_entity.id
_entity.type
_entity.pdbx_description
1 polymer ?
#
loop_
_entity_poly.entity_id
_entity_poly.type
_entity_poly.pdbx_seq_one_letter_code
_entity_poly.pdbx_strand_id
1 'polypeptide(L)'
;AQRKGASHALMRMHRSDVVEGLIARLNDPLKSFARPYLLSALCRLYHREANWNGDSWGTRPDTRGPYYQLEKWSQSEKILQSIKQALAESNPSDAAKLIEEMNRNRIRSNEALERIIHLALKDTSHLETAVTQLAGADSIPDNALPLLLAAARSPSTAPMALSQAIVCLSKVNRPIAVPAILSALSTLEKAKGEGKAQDAGRRAFLNHPNLDNFHSVLVNQLGEGIESSEARWASAGLLELASRDAAAPEAREQVQRYIDKAWQDPTLRLILINSAAQTRNHYLDARIRAAVNDFEENVAKAAKSAMRRLRIPALGEDKTPQIAALKLDQALKQVVSSSGDIALGEAVFTRAACATCHTVSQDQAQKGPYLGNIANTYRRHDLAESILNPNKTIAQGFATHEITMKDGEEWTGFVVNEAGDAVTLRDTLSQEHILLKSEIQNRTTLKTSIMPEGLMGGFTTKEMASLLDYLVNLSKFD
;
A
#
# COMPACT_ATOMS: atom_id res chain seq x y z
N ALA A 1 31.59 41.60 16.03
CA ALA A 1 30.20 41.85 16.49
C ALA A 1 29.44 42.83 15.58
N GLN A 2 29.92 44.06 15.40
CA GLN A 2 29.21 45.11 14.64
C GLN A 2 28.81 44.71 13.20
N ARG A 3 29.70 44.09 12.42
CA ARG A 3 29.41 43.62 11.05
C ARG A 3 28.31 42.57 10.99
N LYS A 4 28.32 41.61 11.93
CA LYS A 4 27.27 40.59 12.06
C LYS A 4 25.92 41.23 12.42
N GLY A 5 25.93 42.20 13.33
CA GLY A 5 24.73 42.97 13.67
C GLY A 5 24.15 43.75 12.49
N ALA A 6 25.00 44.44 11.73
CA ALA A 6 24.59 45.13 10.50
C ALA A 6 24.02 44.16 9.46
N SER A 7 24.66 43.02 9.24
CA SER A 7 24.14 41.96 8.36
C SER A 7 22.77 41.47 8.78
N HIS A 8 22.53 41.29 10.09
CA HIS A 8 21.22 40.88 10.61
C HIS A 8 20.13 41.94 10.41
N ALA A 9 20.48 43.23 10.41
CA ALA A 9 19.54 44.29 10.07
C ALA A 9 19.22 44.25 8.56
N LEU A 10 20.25 44.25 7.72
CA LEU A 10 20.12 44.30 6.26
C LEU A 10 19.34 43.09 5.71
N MET A 11 19.53 41.90 6.27
CA MET A 11 18.85 40.68 5.82
C MET A 11 17.32 40.67 6.04
N ARG A 12 16.76 41.70 6.70
CA ARG A 12 15.32 41.89 6.92
C ARG A 12 14.73 43.02 6.08
N MET A 13 15.53 43.69 5.24
CA MET A 13 15.14 44.87 4.49
C MET A 13 14.97 44.51 3.01
N HIS A 14 13.75 44.10 2.63
CA HIS A 14 13.38 43.80 1.23
C HIS A 14 13.26 45.07 0.38
N ARG A 15 14.41 45.69 0.09
CA ARG A 15 14.57 46.89 -0.73
C ARG A 15 15.62 46.68 -1.81
N SER A 16 15.42 47.27 -2.98
CA SER A 16 16.35 47.17 -4.12
C SER A 16 17.71 47.78 -3.81
N ASP A 17 17.76 48.94 -3.16
CA ASP A 17 18.99 49.65 -2.80
C ASP A 17 19.87 48.86 -1.81
N VAL A 18 19.25 48.14 -0.88
CA VAL A 18 19.95 47.23 0.05
C VAL A 18 20.60 46.08 -0.72
N VAL A 19 19.87 45.44 -1.63
CA VAL A 19 20.41 44.34 -2.46
C VAL A 19 21.57 44.83 -3.31
N GLU A 20 21.42 45.99 -3.96
CA GLU A 20 22.47 46.59 -4.79
C GLU A 20 23.72 46.93 -3.98
N GLY A 21 23.56 47.53 -2.80
CA GLY A 21 24.67 47.83 -1.91
C GLY A 21 25.39 46.58 -1.37
N LEU A 22 24.65 45.49 -1.14
CA LEU A 22 25.22 44.19 -0.75
C LEU A 22 26.02 43.56 -1.89
N ILE A 23 25.47 43.52 -3.11
CA ILE A 23 26.15 42.97 -4.30
C ILE A 23 27.40 43.79 -4.63
N ALA A 24 27.30 45.13 -4.61
CA ALA A 24 28.45 46.00 -4.86
C ALA A 24 29.58 45.77 -3.85
N ARG A 25 29.24 45.57 -2.56
CA ARG A 25 30.24 45.24 -1.53
C ARG A 25 30.79 43.83 -1.66
N LEU A 26 30.01 42.88 -2.17
CA LEU A 26 30.45 41.49 -2.38
C LEU A 26 31.52 41.41 -3.48
N ASN A 27 31.39 42.25 -4.51
CA ASN A 27 32.29 42.33 -5.65
C ASN A 27 33.52 43.23 -5.41
N ASP A 28 33.61 43.88 -4.24
CA ASP A 28 34.73 44.74 -3.87
C ASP A 28 35.87 43.90 -3.25
N PRO A 29 37.03 43.76 -3.93
CA PRO A 29 38.15 42.93 -3.45
C PRO A 29 38.69 43.38 -2.09
N LEU A 30 38.56 44.66 -1.76
CA LEU A 30 39.04 45.25 -0.51
C LEU A 30 38.12 44.97 0.69
N LYS A 31 36.92 44.43 0.44
CA LYS A 31 35.89 44.12 1.46
C LYS A 31 35.68 42.62 1.68
N SER A 32 36.64 41.79 1.24
CA SER A 32 36.60 40.31 1.30
C SER A 32 36.30 39.73 2.68
N PHE A 33 36.68 40.41 3.77
CA PHE A 33 36.43 39.99 5.16
C PHE A 33 34.94 39.94 5.56
N ALA A 34 34.03 40.54 4.79
CA ALA A 34 32.60 40.54 5.06
C ALA A 34 31.83 39.50 4.21
N ARG A 35 32.51 38.79 3.29
CA ARG A 35 31.90 37.94 2.26
C ARG A 35 30.89 36.91 2.81
N PRO A 36 31.16 36.15 3.90
CA PRO A 36 30.17 35.21 4.45
C PRO A 36 28.89 35.89 4.94
N TYR A 37 29.01 37.07 5.56
CA TYR A 37 27.86 37.82 6.06
C TYR A 37 27.03 38.42 4.92
N LEU A 38 27.69 38.95 3.88
CA LEU A 38 27.02 39.50 2.70
C LEU A 38 26.23 38.40 1.98
N LEU A 39 26.83 37.22 1.79
CA LEU A 39 26.18 36.08 1.15
C LEU A 39 25.01 35.55 1.99
N SER A 40 25.17 35.40 3.31
CA SER A 40 24.05 34.99 4.17
C SER A 40 22.89 36.01 4.13
N ALA A 41 23.19 37.33 4.11
CA ALA A 41 22.18 38.36 3.95
C ALA A 41 21.46 38.29 2.59
N LEU A 42 22.20 38.09 1.50
CA LEU A 42 21.64 37.90 0.16
C LEU A 42 20.77 36.64 0.10
N CYS A 43 21.23 35.51 0.62
CA CYS A 43 20.44 34.28 0.71
C CYS A 43 19.14 34.51 1.47
N ARG A 44 19.20 35.23 2.60
CA ARG A 44 18.02 35.55 3.42
C ARG A 44 17.02 36.47 2.73
N LEU A 45 17.49 37.40 1.90
CA LEU A 45 16.67 38.33 1.11
C LEU A 45 16.09 37.71 -0.16
N TYR A 46 16.54 36.53 -0.58
CA TYR A 46 16.09 35.91 -1.83
C TYR A 46 14.57 35.69 -1.88
N HIS A 47 13.96 35.29 -0.76
CA HIS A 47 12.51 35.17 -0.61
C HIS A 47 11.96 36.25 0.31
N ARG A 48 10.66 36.51 0.24
CA ARG A 48 9.87 37.25 1.25
C ARG A 48 8.68 36.42 1.72
N GLU A 49 8.02 36.89 2.78
CA GLU A 49 6.74 36.32 3.22
C GLU A 49 5.66 36.63 2.17
N ALA A 50 4.91 35.61 1.75
CA ALA A 50 3.79 35.80 0.85
C ALA A 50 2.67 36.61 1.50
N ASN A 51 1.90 37.35 0.70
CA ASN A 51 0.70 38.03 1.19
C ASN A 51 -0.33 37.01 1.65
N TRP A 52 -0.89 37.20 2.85
CA TRP A 52 -1.96 36.36 3.35
C TRP A 52 -3.26 36.64 2.59
N ASN A 53 -3.91 35.59 2.09
CA ASN A 53 -5.14 35.66 1.29
C ASN A 53 -6.43 35.31 2.07
N GLY A 54 -6.37 35.20 3.41
CA GLY A 54 -7.55 34.91 4.24
C GLY A 54 -7.79 33.41 4.53
N ASP A 55 -7.15 32.50 3.80
CA ASP A 55 -7.19 31.06 4.08
C ASP A 55 -6.06 30.63 5.01
N SER A 56 -6.28 29.54 5.77
CA SER A 56 -5.20 28.95 6.57
C SER A 56 -4.08 28.48 5.64
N TRP A 57 -2.82 28.65 6.06
CA TRP A 57 -1.63 28.24 5.29
C TRP A 57 -1.42 26.71 5.36
N GLY A 58 -2.51 25.95 5.38
CA GLY A 58 -2.58 24.53 5.73
C GLY A 58 -2.72 24.27 7.24
N THR A 59 -3.11 23.04 7.60
CA THR A 59 -3.23 22.60 9.00
C THR A 59 -1.88 22.43 9.72
N ARG A 60 -0.76 22.57 9.00
CA ARG A 60 0.61 22.54 9.56
C ARG A 60 1.52 23.53 8.81
N PRO A 61 1.76 24.73 9.38
CA PRO A 61 2.75 25.67 8.85
C PRO A 61 4.14 25.04 8.80
N ASP A 62 4.90 25.31 7.75
CA ASP A 62 6.29 24.85 7.65
C ASP A 62 7.20 25.68 8.57
N THR A 63 7.61 25.09 9.69
CA THR A 63 8.40 25.77 10.73
C THR A 63 9.91 25.81 10.45
N ARG A 64 10.38 25.32 9.29
CA ARG A 64 11.83 25.19 9.00
C ARG A 64 12.50 26.50 8.62
N GLY A 65 11.79 27.62 8.60
CA GLY A 65 12.32 28.87 8.08
C GLY A 65 11.67 30.10 8.68
N PRO A 66 12.27 31.26 8.42
CA PRO A 66 11.81 32.52 9.01
C PRO A 66 10.58 33.10 8.29
N TYR A 67 10.17 32.50 7.18
CA TYR A 67 8.92 32.76 6.49
C TYR A 67 8.11 31.48 6.44
N TYR A 68 6.81 31.60 6.66
CA TYR A 68 5.90 30.46 6.62
C TYR A 68 5.60 30.07 5.16
N GLN A 69 5.55 31.02 4.23
CA GLN A 69 5.26 30.84 2.81
C GLN A 69 6.18 31.74 1.99
N LEU A 70 7.04 31.11 1.21
CA LEU A 70 8.04 31.79 0.43
C LEU A 70 7.44 32.37 -0.85
N GLU A 71 7.68 33.66 -1.08
CA GLU A 71 7.40 34.33 -2.35
C GLU A 71 8.70 34.92 -2.92
N LYS A 72 8.93 34.73 -4.22
CA LYS A 72 9.95 35.50 -4.95
C LYS A 72 9.46 36.93 -5.14
N TRP A 73 10.38 37.88 -5.23
CA TRP A 73 10.07 39.29 -5.41
C TRP A 73 11.01 39.90 -6.46
N SER A 74 10.87 41.19 -6.75
CA SER A 74 11.53 41.86 -7.87
C SER A 74 13.07 41.77 -7.88
N GLN A 75 13.71 41.46 -6.75
CA GLN A 75 15.17 41.31 -6.64
C GLN A 75 15.65 39.85 -6.58
N SER A 76 14.76 38.86 -6.48
CA SER A 76 15.15 37.45 -6.29
C SER A 76 16.10 36.95 -7.37
N GLU A 77 15.82 37.24 -8.64
CA GLU A 77 16.65 36.75 -9.74
C GLU A 77 18.05 37.38 -9.74
N LYS A 78 18.15 38.68 -9.46
CA LYS A 78 19.43 39.40 -9.31
C LYS A 78 20.26 38.85 -8.16
N ILE A 79 19.61 38.53 -7.04
CA ILE A 79 20.25 37.88 -5.89
C ILE A 79 20.78 36.50 -6.29
N LEU A 80 19.97 35.68 -6.98
CA LEU A 80 20.37 34.34 -7.41
C LEU A 80 21.58 34.39 -8.35
N GLN A 81 21.61 35.30 -9.31
CA GLN A 81 22.75 35.49 -10.21
C GLN A 81 24.02 35.84 -9.44
N SER A 82 23.94 36.75 -8.47
CA SER A 82 25.09 37.11 -7.62
C SER A 82 25.59 35.95 -6.77
N ILE A 83 24.67 35.14 -6.20
CA ILE A 83 25.03 33.93 -5.44
C ILE A 83 25.70 32.89 -6.35
N LYS A 84 25.18 32.68 -7.57
CA LYS A 84 25.77 31.76 -8.56
C LYS A 84 27.19 32.17 -8.94
N GLN A 85 27.41 33.46 -9.21
CA GLN A 85 28.75 33.98 -9.49
C GLN A 85 29.69 33.76 -8.29
N ALA A 86 29.24 34.11 -7.08
CA ALA A 86 30.04 33.93 -5.88
C ALA A 86 30.41 32.46 -5.65
N LEU A 87 29.50 31.53 -5.95
CA LEU A 87 29.72 30.10 -5.83
C LEU A 87 30.76 29.59 -6.84
N ALA A 88 30.75 30.11 -8.07
CA ALA A 88 31.72 29.75 -9.11
C ALA A 88 33.15 30.18 -8.73
N GLU A 89 33.28 31.32 -8.05
CA GLU A 89 34.55 31.88 -7.58
C GLU A 89 35.05 31.25 -6.26
N SER A 90 34.18 30.55 -5.52
CA SER A 90 34.51 30.01 -4.20
C SER A 90 35.39 28.76 -4.26
N ASN A 91 36.36 28.70 -3.34
CA ASN A 91 37.07 27.47 -3.01
C ASN A 91 36.09 26.40 -2.44
N PRO A 92 36.48 25.12 -2.37
CA PRO A 92 35.62 24.04 -1.89
C PRO A 92 34.94 24.28 -0.53
N SER A 93 35.69 24.77 0.47
CA SER A 93 35.17 24.98 1.82
C SER A 93 34.13 26.09 1.86
N ASP A 94 34.38 27.21 1.18
CA ASP A 94 33.46 28.34 1.14
C ASP A 94 32.23 28.04 0.27
N ALA A 95 32.41 27.27 -0.80
CA ALA A 95 31.30 26.79 -1.63
C ALA A 95 30.35 25.90 -0.81
N ALA A 96 30.86 24.97 -0.02
CA ALA A 96 30.04 24.12 0.83
C ALA A 96 29.21 24.94 1.84
N LYS A 97 29.83 25.92 2.52
CA LYS A 97 29.14 26.83 3.46
C LYS A 97 28.07 27.66 2.77
N LEU A 98 28.34 28.16 1.57
CA LEU A 98 27.37 28.93 0.79
C LEU A 98 26.16 28.07 0.41
N ILE A 99 26.38 26.82 -0.02
CA ILE A 99 25.31 25.89 -0.38
C ILE A 99 24.48 25.51 0.85
N GLU A 100 25.11 25.38 2.02
CA GLU A 100 24.39 25.20 3.30
C GLU A 100 23.49 26.41 3.63
N GLU A 101 23.99 27.63 3.43
CA GLU A 101 23.18 28.85 3.59
C GLU A 101 22.05 28.95 2.55
N MET A 102 22.28 28.52 1.31
CA MET A 102 21.23 28.39 0.30
C MET A 102 20.16 27.38 0.72
N ASN A 103 20.55 26.22 1.26
CA ASN A 103 19.64 25.20 1.81
C ASN A 103 18.76 25.76 2.93
N ARG A 104 19.37 26.46 3.90
CA ARG A 104 18.68 27.10 5.03
C ARG A 104 17.62 28.10 4.55
N ASN A 105 17.87 28.77 3.43
CA ASN A 105 16.95 29.72 2.81
C ASN A 105 16.10 29.14 1.66
N ARG A 106 16.17 27.82 1.45
CA ARG A 106 15.43 27.05 0.44
C ARG A 106 15.64 27.55 -0.99
N ILE A 107 16.85 28.02 -1.30
CA ILE A 107 17.25 28.49 -2.63
C ILE A 107 17.68 27.29 -3.47
N ARG A 108 16.98 27.05 -4.58
CA ARG A 108 17.31 25.99 -5.54
C ARG A 108 18.16 26.52 -6.68
N SER A 109 19.19 25.77 -7.07
CA SER A 109 20.09 26.11 -8.18
C SER A 109 20.78 24.85 -8.69
N ASN A 110 20.71 24.59 -10.01
CA ASN A 110 21.34 23.43 -10.62
C ASN A 110 22.86 23.49 -10.50
N GLU A 111 23.44 24.68 -10.64
CA GLU A 111 24.88 24.91 -10.48
C GLU A 111 25.33 24.63 -9.04
N ALA A 112 24.50 24.97 -8.04
CA ALA A 112 24.78 24.62 -6.65
C ALA A 112 24.66 23.12 -6.40
N LEU A 113 23.68 22.46 -7.01
CA LEU A 113 23.49 21.02 -6.93
C LEU A 113 24.69 20.26 -7.51
N GLU A 114 25.10 20.56 -8.75
CA GLU A 114 26.27 19.93 -9.38
C GLU A 114 27.55 20.19 -8.58
N ARG A 115 27.71 21.40 -8.04
CA ARG A 115 28.87 21.75 -7.22
C ARG A 115 28.93 20.92 -5.94
N ILE A 116 27.82 20.77 -5.20
CA ILE A 116 27.83 19.99 -3.96
C ILE A 116 27.98 18.49 -4.23
N ILE A 117 27.42 17.96 -5.33
CA ILE A 117 27.62 16.57 -5.73
C ILE A 117 29.12 16.30 -5.96
N HIS A 118 29.79 17.14 -6.76
CA HIS A 118 31.22 16.99 -7.03
C HIS A 118 32.08 17.11 -5.76
N LEU A 119 31.71 18.00 -4.83
CA LEU A 119 32.40 18.11 -3.54
C LEU A 119 32.20 16.85 -2.68
N ALA A 120 30.96 16.36 -2.59
CA ALA A 120 30.61 15.21 -1.76
C ALA A 120 31.16 13.88 -2.31
N LEU A 121 31.40 13.78 -3.62
CA LEU A 121 32.12 12.65 -4.23
C LEU A 121 33.60 12.60 -3.84
N LYS A 122 34.20 13.72 -3.43
CA LYS A 122 35.61 13.81 -3.01
C LYS A 122 35.79 13.80 -1.49
N ASP A 123 34.85 14.40 -0.77
CA ASP A 123 34.86 14.51 0.69
C ASP A 123 33.48 14.16 1.26
N THR A 124 33.42 13.08 2.04
CA THR A 124 32.19 12.59 2.66
C THR A 124 31.62 13.55 3.71
N SER A 125 32.38 14.54 4.18
CA SER A 125 31.88 15.59 5.08
C SER A 125 30.72 16.41 4.47
N HIS A 126 30.61 16.43 3.13
CA HIS A 126 29.58 17.14 2.39
C HIS A 126 28.38 16.26 1.99
N LEU A 127 28.40 14.97 2.35
CA LEU A 127 27.39 13.98 1.97
C LEU A 127 25.98 14.41 2.36
N GLU A 128 25.77 14.81 3.62
CA GLU A 128 24.45 15.20 4.13
C GLU A 128 23.93 16.46 3.46
N THR A 129 24.81 17.44 3.22
CA THR A 129 24.45 18.69 2.55
C THR A 129 24.00 18.44 1.11
N ALA A 130 24.69 17.54 0.40
CA ALA A 130 24.32 17.13 -0.95
C ALA A 130 22.98 16.39 -0.96
N VAL A 131 22.76 15.45 -0.04
CA VAL A 131 21.50 14.69 0.08
C VAL A 131 20.32 15.61 0.38
N THR A 132 20.49 16.62 1.23
CA THR A 132 19.44 17.62 1.51
C THR A 132 19.08 18.43 0.27
N GLN A 133 20.06 18.87 -0.53
CA GLN A 133 19.79 19.56 -1.81
C GLN A 133 19.06 18.64 -2.79
N LEU A 134 19.53 17.40 -2.95
CA LEU A 134 18.95 16.39 -3.85
C LEU A 134 17.49 16.08 -3.49
N ALA A 135 17.16 15.97 -2.19
CA ALA A 135 15.79 15.68 -1.77
C ALA A 135 14.79 16.77 -2.16
N GLY A 136 15.27 18.02 -2.24
CA GLY A 136 14.49 19.16 -2.72
C GLY A 136 14.44 19.31 -4.24
N ALA A 137 15.23 18.54 -5.00
CA ALA A 137 15.25 18.59 -6.45
C ALA A 137 14.06 17.86 -7.07
N ASP A 138 13.58 18.37 -8.20
CA ASP A 138 12.46 17.77 -8.93
C ASP A 138 12.92 16.48 -9.65
N SER A 139 14.13 16.49 -10.23
CA SER A 139 14.81 15.33 -10.80
C SER A 139 16.16 15.09 -10.13
N ILE A 140 16.54 13.82 -10.00
CA ILE A 140 17.82 13.41 -9.44
C ILE A 140 18.83 13.19 -10.58
N PRO A 141 19.97 13.90 -10.62
CA PRO A 141 21.02 13.67 -11.60
C PRO A 141 21.62 12.25 -11.50
N ASP A 142 21.94 11.61 -12.63
CA ASP A 142 22.50 10.25 -12.65
C ASP A 142 23.86 10.15 -11.91
N ASN A 143 24.69 11.21 -11.98
CA ASN A 143 25.98 11.29 -11.28
C ASN A 143 25.84 11.34 -9.75
N ALA A 144 24.62 11.58 -9.21
CA ALA A 144 24.35 11.57 -7.78
C ALA A 144 24.08 10.17 -7.23
N LEU A 145 23.84 9.15 -8.07
CA LEU A 145 23.50 7.81 -7.61
C LEU A 145 24.56 7.18 -6.69
N PRO A 146 25.88 7.21 -7.00
CA PRO A 146 26.90 6.65 -6.11
C PRO A 146 26.90 7.31 -4.72
N LEU A 147 26.65 8.62 -4.68
CA LEU A 147 26.57 9.40 -3.45
C LEU A 147 25.36 9.00 -2.60
N LEU A 148 24.20 8.84 -3.23
CA LEU A 148 22.97 8.42 -2.56
C LEU A 148 23.08 7.00 -2.01
N LEU A 149 23.69 6.09 -2.76
CA LEU A 149 23.98 4.73 -2.30
C LEU A 149 24.94 4.74 -1.10
N ALA A 150 25.97 5.58 -1.12
CA ALA A 150 26.89 5.74 0.00
C ALA A 150 26.20 6.31 1.25
N ALA A 151 25.36 7.34 1.09
CA ALA A 151 24.58 7.92 2.19
C ALA A 151 23.64 6.90 2.84
N ALA A 152 22.95 6.11 2.02
CA ALA A 152 21.97 5.12 2.49
C ALA A 152 22.61 3.93 3.23
N ARG A 153 23.84 3.55 2.87
CA ARG A 153 24.58 2.42 3.47
C ARG A 153 25.46 2.82 4.65
N SER A 154 25.71 4.11 4.85
CA SER A 154 26.57 4.58 5.93
C SER A 154 25.81 4.64 7.26
N PRO A 155 26.28 3.95 8.31
CA PRO A 155 25.63 4.00 9.62
C PRO A 155 25.83 5.34 10.35
N SER A 156 26.76 6.19 9.88
CA SER A 156 27.02 7.51 10.46
C SER A 156 26.15 8.63 9.88
N THR A 157 25.41 8.37 8.80
CA THR A 157 24.53 9.37 8.18
C THR A 157 23.42 9.75 9.15
N ALA A 158 23.21 11.06 9.34
CA ALA A 158 22.15 11.56 10.20
C ALA A 158 20.76 11.00 9.80
N PRO A 159 19.87 10.70 10.76
CA PRO A 159 18.55 10.12 10.49
C PRO A 159 17.74 10.90 9.46
N MET A 160 17.70 12.24 9.54
CA MET A 160 16.99 13.04 8.55
C MET A 160 17.61 12.89 7.14
N ALA A 161 18.94 12.88 7.04
CA ALA A 161 19.64 12.69 5.78
C ALA A 161 19.41 11.27 5.21
N LEU A 162 19.32 10.22 6.04
CA LEU A 162 18.91 8.88 5.60
C LEU A 162 17.50 8.89 5.00
N SER A 163 16.55 9.55 5.65
CA SER A 163 15.17 9.65 5.13
C SER A 163 15.12 10.38 3.78
N GLN A 164 15.95 11.40 3.60
CA GLN A 164 16.11 12.14 2.35
C GLN A 164 16.81 11.33 1.26
N ALA A 165 17.81 10.52 1.62
CA ALA A 165 18.47 9.60 0.70
C ALA A 165 17.47 8.57 0.16
N ILE A 166 16.59 8.04 1.01
CA ILE A 166 15.50 7.14 0.58
C ILE A 166 14.58 7.85 -0.42
N VAL A 167 14.13 9.08 -0.14
CA VAL A 167 13.32 9.87 -1.07
C VAL A 167 14.00 9.99 -2.44
N CYS A 168 15.29 10.31 -2.47
CA CYS A 168 16.04 10.46 -3.72
C CYS A 168 16.18 9.12 -4.46
N LEU A 169 16.55 8.06 -3.75
CA LEU A 169 16.75 6.72 -4.32
C LEU A 169 15.45 6.15 -4.90
N SER A 170 14.31 6.39 -4.26
CA SER A 170 12.99 6.00 -4.78
C SER A 170 12.64 6.74 -6.09
N LYS A 171 13.00 8.03 -6.21
CA LYS A 171 12.82 8.81 -7.45
C LYS A 171 13.68 8.32 -8.61
N VAL A 172 14.90 7.85 -8.34
CA VAL A 172 15.86 7.39 -9.39
C VAL A 172 15.34 6.18 -10.17
N ASN A 173 14.39 5.42 -9.61
CA ASN A 173 13.74 4.28 -10.28
C ASN A 173 14.72 3.23 -10.85
N ARG A 174 15.73 2.85 -10.06
CA ARG A 174 16.72 1.83 -10.45
C ARG A 174 16.72 0.65 -9.47
N PRO A 175 16.69 -0.61 -9.96
CA PRO A 175 16.75 -1.81 -9.12
C PRO A 175 17.89 -1.81 -8.08
N ILE A 176 19.07 -1.31 -8.44
CA ILE A 176 20.26 -1.24 -7.57
C ILE A 176 20.06 -0.35 -6.33
N ALA A 177 19.07 0.54 -6.36
CA ALA A 177 18.74 1.42 -5.24
C ALA A 177 18.02 0.68 -4.10
N VAL A 178 17.28 -0.40 -4.41
CA VAL A 178 16.40 -1.07 -3.44
C VAL A 178 17.18 -1.62 -2.25
N PRO A 179 18.28 -2.40 -2.39
CA PRO A 179 19.05 -2.87 -1.24
C PRO A 179 19.59 -1.72 -0.36
N ALA A 180 19.96 -0.60 -0.97
CA ALA A 180 20.42 0.58 -0.24
C ALA A 180 19.26 1.25 0.53
N ILE A 181 18.08 1.36 -0.07
CA ILE A 181 16.87 1.87 0.60
C ILE A 181 16.54 1.00 1.83
N LEU A 182 16.55 -0.33 1.68
CA LEU A 182 16.24 -1.26 2.76
C LEU A 182 17.26 -1.16 3.91
N SER A 183 18.55 -1.02 3.58
CA SER A 183 19.62 -0.79 4.56
C SER A 183 19.45 0.54 5.31
N ALA A 184 19.06 1.61 4.61
CA ALA A 184 18.77 2.90 5.22
C ALA A 184 17.56 2.83 6.17
N LEU A 185 16.49 2.11 5.77
CA LEU A 185 15.31 1.89 6.60
C LEU A 185 15.64 1.07 7.86
N SER A 186 16.47 0.05 7.73
CA SER A 186 17.00 -0.76 8.85
C SER A 186 17.82 0.08 9.84
N THR A 187 18.64 0.99 9.33
CA THR A 187 19.38 1.96 10.16
C THR A 187 18.45 2.95 10.86
N LEU A 188 17.47 3.50 10.13
CA LEU A 188 16.48 4.43 10.67
C LEU A 188 15.61 3.81 11.77
N GLU A 189 15.19 2.56 11.60
CA GLU A 189 14.38 1.82 12.58
C GLU A 189 15.08 1.78 13.96
N LYS A 190 16.41 1.70 13.98
CA LYS A 190 17.23 1.62 15.20
C LYS A 190 17.47 2.98 15.87
N ALA A 191 17.22 4.10 15.17
CA ALA A 191 17.47 5.45 15.69
C ALA A 191 16.43 5.88 16.74
N LYS A 192 16.82 5.96 18.01
CA LYS A 192 15.92 6.33 19.12
C LYS A 192 15.58 7.83 19.09
N GLY A 193 14.31 8.19 19.26
CA GLY A 193 13.83 9.58 19.31
C GLY A 193 13.57 10.24 17.95
N GLU A 194 13.83 9.54 16.85
CA GLU A 194 13.84 10.10 15.49
C GLU A 194 12.57 9.80 14.69
N GLY A 195 11.41 9.81 15.37
CA GLY A 195 10.12 9.41 14.78
C GLY A 195 9.76 10.16 13.49
N LYS A 196 10.15 11.44 13.37
CA LYS A 196 9.92 12.23 12.14
C LYS A 196 10.71 11.68 10.95
N ALA A 197 11.99 11.34 11.14
CA ALA A 197 12.83 10.79 10.08
C ALA A 197 12.38 9.36 9.71
N GLN A 198 12.03 8.56 10.72
CA GLN A 198 11.48 7.21 10.53
C GLN A 198 10.18 7.24 9.70
N ASP A 199 9.24 8.11 10.05
CA ASP A 199 7.97 8.27 9.32
C ASP A 199 8.16 8.84 7.92
N ALA A 200 9.15 9.72 7.72
CA ALA A 200 9.49 10.25 6.40
C ALA A 200 10.08 9.16 5.51
N GLY A 201 11.07 8.39 6.00
CA GLY A 201 11.69 7.29 5.26
C GLY A 201 10.71 6.19 4.90
N ARG A 202 9.88 5.76 5.88
CA ARG A 202 8.84 4.75 5.65
C ARG A 202 7.88 5.16 4.55
N ARG A 203 7.33 6.38 4.60
CA ARG A 203 6.41 6.88 3.58
C ARG A 203 7.08 7.04 2.23
N ALA A 204 8.34 7.50 2.21
CA ALA A 204 9.10 7.67 0.98
C ALA A 204 9.31 6.36 0.23
N PHE A 205 9.52 5.25 0.95
CA PHE A 205 9.63 3.93 0.35
C PHE A 205 8.26 3.32 0.01
N LEU A 206 7.39 3.15 1.01
CA LEU A 206 6.15 2.40 0.83
C LEU A 206 5.18 3.14 -0.10
N ASN A 207 5.02 4.46 0.01
CA ASN A 207 4.01 5.18 -0.76
C ASN A 207 4.52 5.67 -2.12
N HIS A 208 5.70 5.22 -2.55
CA HIS A 208 6.27 5.69 -3.81
C HIS A 208 5.47 5.13 -5.02
N PRO A 209 5.19 5.96 -6.05
CA PRO A 209 4.50 5.50 -7.25
C PRO A 209 5.20 4.33 -7.95
N ASN A 210 6.53 4.42 -8.09
CA ASN A 210 7.36 3.43 -8.79
C ASN A 210 7.67 2.15 -7.98
N LEU A 211 6.97 1.90 -6.87
CA LEU A 211 7.25 0.71 -6.05
C LEU A 211 7.01 -0.59 -6.85
N ASP A 212 6.06 -0.56 -7.78
CA ASP A 212 5.69 -1.65 -8.69
C ASP A 212 6.87 -2.11 -9.56
N ASN A 213 7.74 -1.20 -9.97
CA ASN A 213 8.95 -1.51 -10.74
C ASN A 213 9.98 -2.35 -9.95
N PHE A 214 9.81 -2.49 -8.63
CA PHE A 214 10.79 -3.12 -7.74
C PHE A 214 10.36 -4.49 -7.21
N HIS A 215 9.19 -5.02 -7.58
CA HIS A 215 8.65 -6.28 -7.04
C HIS A 215 9.66 -7.45 -7.12
N SER A 216 10.35 -7.62 -8.25
CA SER A 216 11.33 -8.70 -8.45
C SER A 216 12.52 -8.59 -7.50
N VAL A 217 13.02 -7.38 -7.26
CA VAL A 217 14.14 -7.13 -6.35
C VAL A 217 13.71 -7.35 -4.90
N LEU A 218 12.49 -6.94 -4.54
CA LEU A 218 11.93 -7.16 -3.20
C LEU A 218 11.77 -8.65 -2.89
N VAL A 219 11.31 -9.44 -3.87
CA VAL A 219 11.23 -10.90 -3.77
C VAL A 219 12.62 -11.52 -3.55
N ASN A 220 13.62 -11.10 -4.34
CA ASN A 220 14.99 -11.61 -4.19
C ASN A 220 15.58 -11.27 -2.81
N GLN A 221 15.36 -10.04 -2.33
CA GLN A 221 15.86 -9.63 -1.01
C GLN A 221 15.23 -10.42 0.13
N LEU A 222 13.97 -10.84 0.00
CA LEU A 222 13.33 -11.69 1.01
C LEU A 222 13.99 -13.07 1.09
N GLY A 223 14.52 -13.59 -0.03
CA GLY A 223 15.27 -14.84 -0.08
C GLY A 223 16.65 -14.77 0.58
N GLU A 224 17.21 -13.56 0.75
CA GLU A 224 18.54 -13.32 1.33
C GLU A 224 18.42 -12.86 2.78
N GLY A 225 18.56 -13.78 3.74
CA GLY A 225 18.59 -13.45 5.17
C GLY A 225 17.22 -13.03 5.71
N ILE A 226 16.28 -13.98 5.75
CA ILE A 226 14.86 -13.79 6.12
C ILE A 226 14.67 -13.12 7.50
N GLU A 227 15.62 -13.27 8.43
CA GLU A 227 15.53 -12.64 9.76
C GLU A 227 16.05 -11.19 9.81
N SER A 228 16.57 -10.66 8.70
CA SER A 228 17.12 -9.31 8.63
C SER A 228 16.03 -8.22 8.69
N SER A 229 16.41 -7.01 9.14
CA SER A 229 15.49 -5.86 9.07
C SER A 229 15.19 -5.48 7.61
N GLU A 230 16.18 -5.66 6.74
CA GLU A 230 16.08 -5.47 5.30
C GLU A 230 15.03 -6.39 4.68
N ALA A 231 15.00 -7.68 5.04
CA ALA A 231 13.96 -8.62 4.62
C ALA A 231 12.57 -8.20 5.11
N ARG A 232 12.44 -7.69 6.35
CA ARG A 232 11.16 -7.17 6.86
C ARG A 232 10.67 -5.96 6.07
N TRP A 233 11.57 -5.05 5.70
CA TRP A 233 11.21 -3.92 4.83
C TRP A 233 10.88 -4.36 3.40
N ALA A 234 11.57 -5.38 2.88
CA ALA A 234 11.24 -5.96 1.57
C ALA A 234 9.82 -6.56 1.59
N SER A 235 9.51 -7.36 2.62
CA SER A 235 8.17 -7.90 2.89
C SER A 235 7.11 -6.81 3.00
N ALA A 236 7.39 -5.74 3.75
CA ALA A 236 6.50 -4.59 3.85
C ALA A 236 6.21 -3.93 2.49
N GLY A 237 7.21 -3.82 1.61
CA GLY A 237 7.03 -3.32 0.24
C GLY A 237 6.13 -4.23 -0.59
N LEU A 238 6.28 -5.56 -0.48
CA LEU A 238 5.42 -6.53 -1.16
C LEU A 238 3.97 -6.45 -0.68
N LEU A 239 3.74 -6.35 0.65
CA LEU A 239 2.40 -6.20 1.21
C LEU A 239 1.71 -4.92 0.74
N GLU A 240 2.46 -3.82 0.69
CA GLU A 240 1.96 -2.55 0.18
C GLU A 240 1.53 -2.66 -1.29
N LEU A 241 2.35 -3.29 -2.13
CA LEU A 241 2.02 -3.55 -3.54
C LEU A 241 0.77 -4.43 -3.69
N ALA A 242 0.66 -5.49 -2.89
CA ALA A 242 -0.48 -6.39 -2.93
C ALA A 242 -1.80 -5.69 -2.54
N SER A 243 -1.74 -4.71 -1.64
CA SER A 243 -2.88 -3.93 -1.15
C SER A 243 -3.28 -2.73 -2.01
N ARG A 244 -2.45 -2.35 -3.00
CA ARG A 244 -2.62 -1.10 -3.73
C ARG A 244 -3.45 -1.29 -5.00
N ASP A 245 -4.60 -0.63 -5.06
CA ASP A 245 -5.49 -0.66 -6.24
C ASP A 245 -4.85 0.02 -7.46
N ALA A 246 -4.04 1.06 -7.25
CA ALA A 246 -3.38 1.81 -8.31
C ALA A 246 -2.08 1.15 -8.84
N ALA A 247 -1.67 -0.01 -8.32
CA ALA A 247 -0.48 -0.71 -8.80
C ALA A 247 -0.75 -1.37 -10.16
N ALA A 248 0.30 -1.54 -10.97
CA ALA A 248 0.20 -2.27 -12.23
C ALA A 248 -0.39 -3.69 -12.00
N PRO A 249 -1.44 -4.10 -12.75
CA PRO A 249 -2.11 -5.38 -12.52
C PRO A 249 -1.16 -6.58 -12.56
N GLU A 250 -0.20 -6.62 -13.50
CA GLU A 250 0.74 -7.74 -13.60
C GLU A 250 1.67 -7.80 -12.38
N ALA A 251 2.20 -6.66 -11.93
CA ALA A 251 3.06 -6.60 -10.76
C ALA A 251 2.29 -7.02 -9.49
N ARG A 252 1.05 -6.56 -9.34
CA ARG A 252 0.20 -6.94 -8.20
C ARG A 252 -0.08 -8.43 -8.20
N GLU A 253 -0.47 -9.02 -9.33
CA GLU A 253 -0.75 -10.45 -9.43
C GLU A 253 0.49 -11.30 -9.11
N GLN A 254 1.66 -10.93 -9.63
CA GLN A 254 2.91 -11.64 -9.34
C GLN A 254 3.25 -11.60 -7.84
N VAL A 255 3.08 -10.44 -7.20
CA VAL A 255 3.30 -10.29 -5.76
C VAL A 255 2.29 -11.10 -4.95
N GLN A 256 1.02 -11.12 -5.33
CA GLN A 256 -0.02 -11.92 -4.66
C GLN A 256 0.32 -13.43 -4.73
N ARG A 257 0.64 -13.94 -5.93
CA ARG A 257 1.07 -15.33 -6.12
C ARG A 257 2.31 -15.67 -5.30
N TYR A 258 3.27 -14.74 -5.22
CA TYR A 258 4.44 -14.90 -4.36
C TYR A 258 4.06 -14.99 -2.88
N ILE A 259 3.21 -14.08 -2.39
CA ILE A 259 2.76 -14.08 -0.99
C ILE A 259 2.00 -15.36 -0.67
N ASP A 260 1.21 -15.90 -1.58
CA ASP A 260 0.48 -17.16 -1.40
C ASP A 260 1.42 -18.35 -1.22
N LYS A 261 2.45 -18.42 -2.06
CA LYS A 261 3.50 -19.44 -1.94
C LYS A 261 4.33 -19.24 -0.66
N ALA A 262 4.75 -18.01 -0.38
CA ALA A 262 5.53 -17.66 0.80
C ALA A 262 4.75 -17.93 2.10
N TRP A 263 3.42 -17.79 2.09
CA TRP A 263 2.58 -18.11 3.23
C TRP A 263 2.65 -19.59 3.63
N GLN A 264 3.04 -20.50 2.74
CA GLN A 264 3.19 -21.93 3.07
C GLN A 264 4.45 -22.22 3.88
N ASP A 265 5.48 -21.37 3.81
CA ASP A 265 6.71 -21.49 4.59
C ASP A 265 6.54 -20.79 5.95
N PRO A 266 6.75 -21.46 7.09
CA PRO A 266 6.61 -20.86 8.43
C PRO A 266 7.47 -19.61 8.67
N THR A 267 8.69 -19.59 8.15
CA THR A 267 9.65 -18.49 8.34
C THR A 267 9.18 -17.27 7.57
N LEU A 268 8.74 -17.47 6.32
CA LEU A 268 8.19 -16.40 5.49
C LEU A 268 6.80 -15.95 5.97
N ARG A 269 5.97 -16.87 6.49
CA ARG A 269 4.70 -16.52 7.15
C ARG A 269 4.94 -15.60 8.34
N LEU A 270 5.91 -15.93 9.19
CA LEU A 270 6.30 -15.12 10.34
C LEU A 270 6.74 -13.71 9.93
N ILE A 271 7.60 -13.58 8.90
CA ILE A 271 8.06 -12.26 8.46
C ILE A 271 6.92 -11.44 7.86
N LEU A 272 6.01 -12.06 7.10
CA LEU A 272 4.83 -11.40 6.53
C LEU A 272 3.90 -10.83 7.62
N ILE A 273 3.60 -11.63 8.65
CA ILE A 273 2.77 -11.19 9.79
C ILE A 273 3.41 -10.01 10.52
N ASN A 274 4.71 -10.12 10.83
CA ASN A 274 5.42 -9.06 11.55
C ASN A 274 5.50 -7.77 10.73
N SER A 275 5.71 -7.88 9.42
CA SER A 275 5.80 -6.74 8.50
C SER A 275 4.44 -6.04 8.39
N ALA A 276 3.34 -6.79 8.22
CA ALA A 276 1.98 -6.25 8.20
C ALA A 276 1.68 -5.46 9.48
N ALA A 277 1.97 -6.05 10.64
CA ALA A 277 1.78 -5.40 11.93
C ALA A 277 2.64 -4.13 12.08
N GLN A 278 3.90 -4.17 11.63
CA GLN A 278 4.83 -3.05 11.72
C GLN A 278 4.35 -1.84 10.92
N THR A 279 3.90 -2.07 9.68
CA THR A 279 3.50 -1.02 8.74
C THR A 279 2.03 -0.66 8.81
N ARG A 280 1.24 -1.34 9.65
CA ARG A 280 -0.22 -1.19 9.73
C ARG A 280 -0.92 -1.53 8.42
N ASN A 281 -0.41 -2.53 7.71
CA ASN A 281 -0.99 -3.02 6.48
C ASN A 281 -2.03 -4.11 6.78
N HIS A 282 -3.22 -4.00 6.18
CA HIS A 282 -4.39 -4.84 6.44
C HIS A 282 -4.61 -5.94 5.38
N TYR A 283 -3.71 -6.09 4.41
CA TYR A 283 -3.83 -7.07 3.32
C TYR A 283 -3.97 -8.51 3.83
N LEU A 284 -3.28 -8.82 4.93
CA LEU A 284 -3.23 -10.18 5.50
C LEU A 284 -4.21 -10.41 6.65
N ASP A 285 -5.18 -9.52 6.89
CA ASP A 285 -6.03 -9.57 8.10
C ASP A 285 -6.69 -10.93 8.31
N ALA A 286 -7.27 -11.53 7.27
CA ALA A 286 -7.88 -12.85 7.36
C ALA A 286 -6.87 -13.97 7.62
N ARG A 287 -5.69 -13.90 6.99
CA ARG A 287 -4.62 -14.89 7.16
C ARG A 287 -3.98 -14.81 8.54
N ILE A 288 -3.73 -13.58 9.03
CA ILE A 288 -3.26 -13.31 10.39
C ILE A 288 -4.27 -13.86 11.41
N ARG A 289 -5.57 -13.66 11.16
CA ARG A 289 -6.64 -14.16 12.03
C ARG A 289 -6.65 -15.69 12.09
N ALA A 290 -6.49 -16.37 10.96
CA ALA A 290 -6.38 -17.83 10.91
C ALA A 290 -5.11 -18.34 11.61
N ALA A 291 -3.98 -17.62 11.47
CA ALA A 291 -2.68 -17.97 12.04
C ALA A 291 -2.59 -17.84 13.57
N VAL A 292 -3.64 -17.38 14.27
CA VAL A 292 -3.66 -17.36 15.75
C VAL A 292 -3.50 -18.75 16.36
N ASN A 293 -3.99 -19.76 15.65
CA ASN A 293 -3.97 -21.17 16.03
C ASN A 293 -2.98 -21.97 15.16
N ASP A 294 -1.96 -21.31 14.61
CA ASP A 294 -0.93 -21.96 13.81
C ASP A 294 -0.20 -23.05 14.62
N PHE A 295 0.21 -24.13 13.95
CA PHE A 295 0.99 -25.20 14.56
C PHE A 295 2.37 -24.69 15.01
N GLU A 296 2.90 -23.68 14.31
CA GLU A 296 4.17 -23.05 14.64
C GLU A 296 3.98 -21.98 15.73
N GLU A 297 4.52 -22.25 16.92
CA GLU A 297 4.28 -21.41 18.10
C GLU A 297 4.71 -19.94 17.88
N ASN A 298 5.81 -19.72 17.17
CA ASN A 298 6.31 -18.39 16.84
C ASN A 298 5.35 -17.63 15.91
N VAL A 299 4.75 -18.31 14.94
CA VAL A 299 3.75 -17.76 14.04
C VAL A 299 2.49 -17.41 14.82
N ALA A 300 1.99 -18.32 15.66
CA ALA A 300 0.80 -18.10 16.49
C ALA A 300 0.97 -16.89 17.44
N LYS A 301 2.14 -16.75 18.07
CA LYS A 301 2.49 -15.59 18.91
C LYS A 301 2.51 -14.30 18.10
N ALA A 302 3.15 -14.30 16.93
CA ALA A 302 3.20 -13.15 16.04
C ALA A 302 1.81 -12.74 15.55
N ALA A 303 0.96 -13.71 15.17
CA ALA A 303 -0.42 -13.48 14.75
C ALA A 303 -1.26 -12.82 15.84
N LYS A 304 -1.19 -13.32 17.08
CA LYS A 304 -1.86 -12.71 18.25
C LYS A 304 -1.41 -11.27 18.50
N SER A 305 -0.11 -11.01 18.40
CA SER A 305 0.46 -9.67 18.55
C SER A 305 0.01 -8.73 17.42
N ALA A 306 0.05 -9.22 16.18
CA ALA A 306 -0.38 -8.51 14.98
C ALA A 306 -1.86 -8.13 15.05
N MET A 307 -2.74 -9.06 15.44
CA MET A 307 -4.16 -8.80 15.64
C MET A 307 -4.42 -7.65 16.60
N ARG A 308 -3.76 -7.64 17.76
CA ARG A 308 -3.90 -6.54 18.73
C ARG A 308 -3.43 -5.20 18.15
N ARG A 309 -2.31 -5.21 17.43
CA ARG A 309 -1.70 -3.99 16.86
C ARG A 309 -2.51 -3.42 15.70
N LEU A 310 -3.05 -4.28 14.86
CA LEU A 310 -3.88 -3.95 13.70
C LEU A 310 -5.36 -3.79 14.07
N ARG A 311 -5.76 -4.17 15.30
CA ARG A 311 -7.16 -4.22 15.73
C ARG A 311 -8.01 -5.16 14.85
N ILE A 312 -7.41 -6.26 14.39
CA ILE A 312 -8.12 -7.31 13.66
C ILE A 312 -9.07 -7.99 14.64
N PRO A 313 -10.37 -8.06 14.35
CA PRO A 313 -11.32 -8.76 15.20
C PRO A 313 -11.01 -10.27 15.22
N ALA A 314 -11.12 -10.91 16.37
CA ALA A 314 -10.97 -12.35 16.49
C ALA A 314 -12.03 -13.11 15.68
N LEU A 315 -11.72 -14.34 15.30
CA LEU A 315 -12.76 -15.30 14.88
C LEU A 315 -13.61 -15.58 16.12
N GLY A 316 -14.74 -14.86 16.24
CA GLY A 316 -15.56 -14.72 17.45
C GLY A 316 -14.92 -13.72 18.45
N GLU A 317 -15.46 -12.55 18.74
CA GLU A 317 -16.84 -12.21 19.09
C GLU A 317 -17.54 -11.36 18.02
N ASP A 318 -18.13 -12.03 17.03
CA ASP A 318 -19.26 -11.42 16.38
C ASP A 318 -20.45 -11.47 17.35
N LYS A 319 -20.81 -10.30 17.90
CA LYS A 319 -21.92 -10.14 18.85
C LYS A 319 -23.27 -10.01 18.15
N THR A 320 -23.29 -9.99 16.82
CA THR A 320 -24.54 -9.96 16.10
C THR A 320 -25.25 -11.30 16.25
N PRO A 321 -26.59 -11.32 16.30
CA PRO A 321 -27.34 -12.54 16.52
C PRO A 321 -27.02 -13.58 15.44
N GLN A 322 -27.09 -14.86 15.82
CA GLN A 322 -27.10 -15.95 14.86
C GLN A 322 -28.36 -15.89 13.99
N ILE A 323 -28.25 -16.32 12.74
CA ILE A 323 -29.38 -16.38 11.81
C ILE A 323 -30.50 -17.24 12.38
N ALA A 324 -30.18 -18.36 13.03
CA ALA A 324 -31.18 -19.24 13.67
C ALA A 324 -31.94 -18.58 14.82
N ALA A 325 -31.41 -17.52 15.42
CA ALA A 325 -32.07 -16.79 16.52
C ALA A 325 -33.07 -15.73 16.02
N LEU A 326 -33.15 -15.51 14.70
CA LEU A 326 -33.99 -14.48 14.08
C LEU A 326 -35.11 -15.10 13.26
N LYS A 327 -36.22 -14.38 13.14
CA LYS A 327 -37.22 -14.68 12.09
C LYS A 327 -36.65 -14.32 10.72
N LEU A 328 -37.07 -15.02 9.66
CA LEU A 328 -36.58 -14.83 8.29
C LEU A 328 -36.58 -13.34 7.86
N ASP A 329 -37.68 -12.62 8.06
CA ASP A 329 -37.78 -11.20 7.69
C ASP A 329 -36.78 -10.31 8.46
N GLN A 330 -36.51 -10.65 9.73
CA GLN A 330 -35.55 -9.92 10.56
C GLN A 330 -34.12 -10.21 10.11
N ALA A 331 -33.81 -11.49 9.84
CA ALA A 331 -32.52 -11.91 9.31
C ALA A 331 -32.24 -11.24 7.96
N LEU A 332 -33.19 -11.27 7.02
CA LEU A 332 -33.08 -10.61 5.72
C LEU A 332 -32.81 -9.11 5.87
N LYS A 333 -33.61 -8.42 6.69
CA LYS A 333 -33.45 -6.98 6.91
C LYS A 333 -32.08 -6.63 7.49
N GLN A 334 -31.62 -7.37 8.50
CA GLN A 334 -30.32 -7.11 9.15
C GLN A 334 -29.15 -7.41 8.22
N VAL A 335 -29.16 -8.55 7.53
CA VAL A 335 -28.11 -8.98 6.62
C VAL A 335 -27.98 -8.02 5.43
N VAL A 336 -29.10 -7.67 4.78
CA VAL A 336 -29.08 -6.82 3.57
C VAL A 336 -28.63 -5.40 3.89
N SER A 337 -29.01 -4.86 5.04
CA SER A 337 -28.64 -3.51 5.48
C SER A 337 -27.20 -3.39 6.01
N SER A 338 -26.53 -4.52 6.26
CA SER A 338 -25.18 -4.54 6.82
C SER A 338 -24.14 -4.72 5.72
N SER A 339 -23.02 -3.99 5.83
CA SER A 339 -21.80 -4.30 5.08
C SER A 339 -21.03 -5.42 5.76
N GLY A 340 -20.35 -6.22 4.96
CA GLY A 340 -19.54 -7.36 5.36
C GLY A 340 -18.04 -7.11 5.24
N ASP A 341 -17.26 -8.18 5.41
CA ASP A 341 -15.83 -8.25 5.12
C ASP A 341 -15.63 -9.36 4.08
N ILE A 342 -15.01 -9.04 2.94
CA ILE A 342 -14.91 -9.98 1.81
C ILE A 342 -14.12 -11.25 2.18
N ALA A 343 -13.05 -11.12 2.96
CA ALA A 343 -12.20 -12.24 3.33
C ALA A 343 -12.86 -13.11 4.41
N LEU A 344 -13.63 -12.50 5.32
CA LEU A 344 -14.53 -13.25 6.20
C LEU A 344 -15.61 -13.98 5.38
N GLY A 345 -16.13 -13.34 4.33
CA GLY A 345 -17.13 -13.93 3.43
C GLY A 345 -16.62 -15.18 2.71
N GLU A 346 -15.39 -15.15 2.20
CA GLU A 346 -14.72 -16.31 1.60
C GLU A 346 -14.54 -17.46 2.61
N ALA A 347 -14.14 -17.14 3.84
CA ALA A 347 -14.04 -18.13 4.92
C ALA A 347 -15.42 -18.73 5.28
N VAL A 348 -16.48 -17.91 5.29
CA VAL A 348 -17.86 -18.37 5.51
C VAL A 348 -18.32 -19.25 4.35
N PHE A 349 -18.04 -18.89 3.10
CA PHE A 349 -18.35 -19.69 1.91
C PHE A 349 -17.78 -21.12 2.02
N THR A 350 -16.55 -21.23 2.53
CA THR A 350 -15.89 -22.52 2.76
C THR A 350 -16.52 -23.27 3.94
N ARG A 351 -16.72 -22.60 5.09
CA ARG A 351 -17.30 -23.20 6.31
C ARG A 351 -18.75 -23.66 6.12
N ALA A 352 -19.53 -22.95 5.31
CA ALA A 352 -20.90 -23.30 4.94
C ALA A 352 -20.95 -24.35 3.81
N ALA A 353 -19.79 -24.88 3.38
CA ALA A 353 -19.67 -25.89 2.33
C ALA A 353 -20.31 -25.49 0.98
N CYS A 354 -20.37 -24.18 0.69
CA CYS A 354 -20.95 -23.69 -0.57
C CYS A 354 -20.18 -24.23 -1.79
N ALA A 355 -18.86 -24.36 -1.69
CA ALA A 355 -17.97 -24.91 -2.72
C ALA A 355 -18.25 -26.39 -3.08
N THR A 356 -18.98 -27.11 -2.23
CA THR A 356 -19.38 -28.50 -2.50
C THR A 356 -20.40 -28.55 -3.63
N CYS A 357 -21.32 -27.60 -3.68
CA CYS A 357 -22.43 -27.57 -4.64
C CYS A 357 -22.33 -26.44 -5.66
N HIS A 358 -21.51 -25.41 -5.43
CA HIS A 358 -21.37 -24.27 -6.32
C HIS A 358 -19.98 -24.17 -6.94
N THR A 359 -19.95 -23.71 -8.18
CA THR A 359 -18.73 -23.42 -8.93
C THR A 359 -18.54 -21.90 -9.01
N VAL A 360 -17.33 -21.42 -8.72
CA VAL A 360 -16.98 -19.98 -8.78
C VAL A 360 -15.99 -19.66 -9.90
N SER A 361 -15.33 -20.68 -10.48
CA SER A 361 -14.34 -20.52 -11.54
C SER A 361 -14.77 -21.27 -12.81
N GLN A 362 -14.47 -20.71 -13.98
CA GLN A 362 -14.91 -21.25 -15.28
C GLN A 362 -14.15 -22.52 -15.71
N ASP A 363 -12.99 -22.79 -15.10
CA ASP A 363 -12.16 -23.98 -15.35
C ASP A 363 -12.63 -25.24 -14.60
N GLN A 364 -13.61 -25.10 -13.72
CA GLN A 364 -14.17 -26.20 -12.93
C GLN A 364 -15.45 -26.75 -13.56
N ALA A 365 -15.64 -28.06 -13.45
CA ALA A 365 -16.92 -28.67 -13.80
C ALA A 365 -18.06 -28.01 -13.02
N GLN A 366 -19.14 -27.66 -13.73
CA GLN A 366 -20.29 -26.99 -13.13
C GLN A 366 -21.03 -27.96 -12.22
N LYS A 367 -21.06 -27.67 -10.91
CA LYS A 367 -21.75 -28.51 -9.94
C LYS A 367 -23.23 -28.12 -9.87
N GLY A 368 -23.47 -26.91 -9.40
CA GLY A 368 -24.77 -26.23 -9.36
C GLY A 368 -24.70 -24.90 -10.11
N PRO A 369 -25.56 -23.92 -9.75
CA PRO A 369 -25.51 -22.59 -10.36
C PRO A 369 -24.13 -21.98 -10.22
N TYR A 370 -23.59 -21.48 -11.33
CA TYR A 370 -22.33 -20.76 -11.34
C TYR A 370 -22.46 -19.44 -10.57
N LEU A 371 -21.54 -19.19 -9.64
CA LEU A 371 -21.60 -18.03 -8.76
C LEU A 371 -20.64 -16.90 -9.17
N GLY A 372 -19.73 -17.10 -10.12
CA GLY A 372 -18.73 -16.10 -10.48
C GLY A 372 -19.34 -14.79 -10.96
N ASN A 373 -20.43 -14.84 -11.72
CA ASN A 373 -21.13 -13.65 -12.23
C ASN A 373 -22.50 -13.41 -11.56
N ILE A 374 -22.77 -14.01 -10.39
CA ILE A 374 -24.11 -14.05 -9.81
C ILE A 374 -24.68 -12.66 -9.49
N ALA A 375 -23.82 -11.69 -9.16
CA ALA A 375 -24.24 -10.34 -8.81
C ALA A 375 -24.67 -9.49 -10.03
N ASN A 376 -24.41 -9.97 -11.25
CA ASN A 376 -24.97 -9.38 -12.47
C ASN A 376 -26.43 -9.81 -12.69
N THR A 377 -26.84 -10.94 -12.11
CA THR A 377 -28.18 -11.53 -12.26
C THR A 377 -29.09 -11.19 -11.08
N TYR A 378 -28.57 -11.27 -9.85
CA TYR A 378 -29.34 -11.09 -8.63
C TYR A 378 -28.82 -9.93 -7.79
N ARG A 379 -29.72 -9.11 -7.26
CA ARG A 379 -29.35 -8.05 -6.31
C ARG A 379 -29.09 -8.67 -4.94
N ARG A 380 -28.39 -7.92 -4.08
CA ARG A 380 -28.04 -8.35 -2.70
C ARG A 380 -29.22 -8.93 -1.92
N HIS A 381 -30.40 -8.29 -2.02
CA HIS A 381 -31.61 -8.77 -1.35
C HIS A 381 -32.04 -10.14 -1.87
N ASP A 382 -32.05 -10.32 -3.20
CA ASP A 382 -32.46 -11.55 -3.87
C ASP A 382 -31.49 -12.70 -3.53
N LEU A 383 -30.18 -12.40 -3.50
CA LEU A 383 -29.15 -13.35 -3.03
C LEU A 383 -29.37 -13.77 -1.57
N ALA A 384 -29.63 -12.81 -0.68
CA ALA A 384 -29.89 -13.10 0.73
C ALA A 384 -31.14 -13.98 0.90
N GLU A 385 -32.19 -13.70 0.13
CA GLU A 385 -33.42 -14.47 0.16
C GLU A 385 -33.25 -15.88 -0.38
N SER A 386 -32.53 -16.06 -1.49
CA SER A 386 -32.24 -17.39 -2.01
C SER A 386 -31.47 -18.24 -0.99
N ILE A 387 -30.48 -17.67 -0.28
CA ILE A 387 -29.67 -18.40 0.71
C ILE A 387 -30.47 -18.72 1.98
N LEU A 388 -31.27 -17.77 2.48
CA LEU A 388 -32.04 -17.95 3.72
C LEU A 388 -33.33 -18.72 3.51
N ASN A 389 -33.86 -18.77 2.29
CA ASN A 389 -35.08 -19.48 1.93
C ASN A 389 -34.93 -20.20 0.57
N PRO A 390 -34.09 -21.26 0.51
CA PRO A 390 -33.75 -21.98 -0.74
C PRO A 390 -34.96 -22.52 -1.52
N ASN A 391 -36.05 -22.85 -0.83
CA ASN A 391 -37.23 -23.46 -1.43
C ASN A 391 -38.22 -22.44 -2.02
N LYS A 392 -38.03 -21.13 -1.77
CA LYS A 392 -38.93 -20.08 -2.29
C LYS A 392 -38.83 -19.94 -3.80
N THR A 393 -37.62 -20.02 -4.34
CA THR A 393 -37.36 -19.84 -5.76
C THR A 393 -36.16 -20.70 -6.14
N ILE A 394 -36.42 -21.72 -6.96
CA ILE A 394 -35.39 -22.60 -7.49
C ILE A 394 -34.90 -21.99 -8.82
N ALA A 395 -33.59 -21.88 -8.99
CA ALA A 395 -33.01 -21.31 -10.21
C ALA A 395 -33.43 -22.11 -11.46
N GLN A 396 -33.70 -21.41 -12.55
CA GLN A 396 -34.07 -22.05 -13.81
C GLN A 396 -32.96 -23.01 -14.27
N GLY A 397 -33.34 -24.25 -14.61
CA GLY A 397 -32.39 -25.32 -14.98
C GLY A 397 -31.83 -26.12 -13.80
N PHE A 398 -32.18 -25.78 -12.55
CA PHE A 398 -31.72 -26.47 -11.34
C PHE A 398 -32.88 -27.01 -10.50
N ALA A 399 -34.02 -27.31 -11.12
CA ALA A 399 -35.09 -28.05 -10.47
C ALA A 399 -34.62 -29.47 -10.16
N THR A 400 -34.74 -29.89 -8.90
CA THR A 400 -34.37 -31.23 -8.48
C THR A 400 -35.39 -32.23 -9.02
N HIS A 401 -34.89 -33.25 -9.72
CA HIS A 401 -35.67 -34.37 -10.21
C HIS A 401 -35.27 -35.64 -9.48
N GLU A 402 -36.28 -36.43 -9.12
CA GLU A 402 -36.14 -37.81 -8.64
C GLU A 402 -36.67 -38.72 -9.74
N ILE A 403 -35.83 -39.61 -10.25
CA ILE A 403 -36.12 -40.52 -11.37
C ILE A 403 -35.92 -41.94 -10.88
N THR A 404 -36.99 -42.74 -10.98
CA THR A 404 -36.95 -44.18 -10.70
C THR A 404 -36.94 -44.92 -12.03
N MET A 405 -35.96 -45.79 -12.23
CA MET A 405 -35.78 -46.64 -13.41
C MET A 405 -36.54 -47.97 -13.23
N LYS A 406 -36.86 -48.64 -14.35
CA LYS A 406 -37.61 -49.91 -14.34
C LYS A 406 -36.86 -51.07 -13.71
N ASP A 407 -35.53 -51.02 -13.67
CA ASP A 407 -34.65 -51.98 -13.00
C ASP A 407 -34.56 -51.72 -11.47
N GLY A 408 -35.17 -50.64 -10.98
CA GLY A 408 -35.18 -50.24 -9.58
C GLY A 408 -34.10 -49.24 -9.19
N GLU A 409 -33.26 -48.76 -10.12
CA GLU A 409 -32.31 -47.69 -9.82
C GLU A 409 -33.02 -46.36 -9.57
N GLU A 410 -32.55 -45.61 -8.58
CA GLU A 410 -33.07 -44.28 -8.24
C GLU A 410 -32.00 -43.22 -8.42
N TRP A 411 -32.35 -42.17 -9.15
CA TRP A 411 -31.46 -41.07 -9.49
C TRP A 411 -32.04 -39.75 -9.02
N THR A 412 -31.25 -38.95 -8.31
CA THR A 412 -31.64 -37.61 -7.86
C THR A 412 -30.65 -36.57 -8.36
N GLY A 413 -31.14 -35.53 -9.04
CA GLY A 413 -30.26 -34.53 -9.65
C GLY A 413 -30.97 -33.48 -10.50
N PHE A 414 -30.20 -32.77 -11.32
CA PHE A 414 -30.67 -31.73 -12.24
C PHE A 414 -30.65 -32.23 -13.68
N VAL A 415 -31.68 -31.90 -14.46
CA VAL A 415 -31.66 -32.21 -15.91
C VAL A 415 -30.84 -31.14 -16.62
N VAL A 416 -29.68 -31.54 -17.15
CA VAL A 416 -28.75 -30.64 -17.86
C VAL A 416 -28.95 -30.66 -19.37
N ASN A 417 -29.50 -31.75 -19.89
CA ASN A 417 -29.89 -31.88 -21.29
C ASN A 417 -31.05 -32.87 -21.43
N GLU A 418 -31.97 -32.59 -22.33
CA GLU A 418 -33.06 -33.50 -22.68
C GLU A 418 -33.31 -33.42 -24.19
N ALA A 419 -32.96 -34.48 -24.91
CA ALA A 419 -33.06 -34.52 -26.36
C ALA A 419 -33.37 -35.95 -26.84
N GLY A 420 -34.26 -36.06 -27.83
CA GLY A 420 -34.71 -37.36 -28.36
C GLY A 420 -35.21 -38.28 -27.24
N ASP A 421 -34.57 -39.44 -27.14
CA ASP A 421 -34.97 -40.57 -26.30
C ASP A 421 -34.20 -40.63 -24.97
N ALA A 422 -33.37 -39.63 -24.66
CA ALA A 422 -32.54 -39.61 -23.45
C ALA A 422 -32.71 -38.34 -22.62
N VAL A 423 -32.47 -38.48 -21.32
CA VAL A 423 -32.36 -37.40 -20.34
C VAL A 423 -30.97 -37.50 -19.71
N THR A 424 -30.20 -36.42 -19.75
CA THR A 424 -28.94 -36.33 -19.03
C THR A 424 -29.20 -35.68 -17.67
N LEU A 425 -28.99 -36.44 -16.61
CA LEU A 425 -29.16 -36.01 -15.23
C LEU A 425 -27.78 -35.80 -14.59
N ARG A 426 -27.56 -34.64 -13.95
CA ARG A 426 -26.38 -34.40 -13.12
C ARG A 426 -26.71 -34.61 -11.64
N ASP A 427 -26.00 -35.51 -10.97
CA ASP A 427 -26.22 -35.83 -9.56
C ASP A 427 -25.56 -34.82 -8.59
N THR A 428 -25.75 -35.04 -7.28
CA THR A 428 -25.16 -34.24 -6.19
C THR A 428 -23.62 -34.30 -6.14
N LEU A 429 -23.02 -35.32 -6.74
CA LEU A 429 -21.57 -35.51 -6.85
C LEU A 429 -21.01 -34.90 -8.15
N SER A 430 -21.84 -34.18 -8.91
CA SER A 430 -21.50 -33.54 -10.19
C SER A 430 -21.17 -34.54 -11.31
N GLN A 431 -21.65 -35.78 -11.22
CA GLN A 431 -21.55 -36.77 -12.29
C GLN A 431 -22.78 -36.71 -13.19
N GLU A 432 -22.57 -36.86 -14.49
CA GLU A 432 -23.64 -36.89 -15.49
C GLU A 432 -24.00 -38.33 -15.84
N HIS A 433 -25.30 -38.62 -15.80
CA HIS A 433 -25.90 -39.92 -16.07
C HIS A 433 -26.86 -39.78 -17.25
N ILE A 434 -26.69 -40.62 -18.28
CA ILE A 434 -27.57 -40.65 -19.44
C ILE A 434 -28.64 -41.70 -19.20
N LEU A 435 -29.88 -41.26 -18.98
CA LEU A 435 -31.02 -42.11 -18.70
C LEU A 435 -31.91 -42.21 -19.94
N LEU A 436 -32.16 -43.43 -20.42
CA LEU A 436 -33.07 -43.67 -21.54
C LEU A 436 -34.52 -43.49 -21.07
N LYS A 437 -35.30 -42.68 -21.77
CA LYS A 437 -36.70 -42.39 -21.42
C LYS A 437 -37.58 -43.64 -21.44
N SER A 438 -37.25 -44.63 -22.27
CA SER A 438 -37.94 -45.92 -22.30
C SER A 438 -37.79 -46.72 -21.01
N GLU A 439 -36.72 -46.49 -20.26
CA GLU A 439 -36.39 -47.22 -19.02
C GLU A 439 -36.84 -46.47 -17.76
N ILE A 440 -37.32 -45.22 -17.89
CA ILE A 440 -37.85 -44.45 -16.76
C ILE A 440 -39.22 -45.01 -16.37
N GLN A 441 -39.36 -45.42 -15.12
CA GLN A 441 -40.64 -45.82 -14.53
C GLN A 441 -41.42 -44.61 -14.01
N ASN A 442 -40.75 -43.73 -13.28
CA ASN A 442 -41.35 -42.51 -12.71
C ASN A 442 -40.35 -41.36 -12.70
N ARG A 443 -40.84 -40.13 -12.89
CA ARG A 443 -40.05 -38.90 -12.75
C ARG A 443 -40.88 -37.88 -11.98
N THR A 444 -40.37 -37.48 -10.82
CA THR A 444 -40.98 -36.46 -9.96
C THR A 444 -40.10 -35.23 -9.93
N THR A 445 -40.70 -34.05 -10.05
CA THR A 445 -39.99 -32.78 -9.79
C THR A 445 -40.22 -32.40 -8.35
N LEU A 446 -39.15 -32.31 -7.56
CA LEU A 446 -39.25 -31.97 -6.15
C LEU A 446 -39.48 -30.46 -5.99
N LYS A 447 -40.31 -30.11 -5.00
CA LYS A 447 -40.51 -28.70 -4.59
C LYS A 447 -39.39 -28.18 -3.69
N THR A 448 -38.52 -29.09 -3.23
CA THR A 448 -37.39 -28.80 -2.37
C THR A 448 -36.11 -28.66 -3.19
N SER A 449 -35.38 -27.60 -2.92
CA SER A 449 -34.04 -27.33 -3.44
C SER A 449 -33.03 -28.35 -2.89
N ILE A 450 -31.98 -28.60 -3.66
CA ILE A 450 -30.81 -29.33 -3.17
C ILE A 450 -30.02 -28.51 -2.13
N MET A 451 -30.16 -27.18 -2.17
CA MET A 451 -29.54 -26.30 -1.17
C MET A 451 -30.31 -26.46 0.16
N PRO A 452 -29.67 -26.95 1.23
CA PRO A 452 -30.36 -27.25 2.48
C PRO A 452 -30.94 -25.99 3.15
N GLU A 453 -32.13 -26.11 3.72
CA GLU A 453 -32.66 -25.09 4.61
C GLU A 453 -31.81 -24.98 5.88
N GLY A 454 -31.75 -23.78 6.47
CA GLY A 454 -31.03 -23.56 7.72
C GLY A 454 -29.51 -23.63 7.62
N LEU A 455 -28.93 -23.72 6.41
CA LEU A 455 -27.48 -23.77 6.18
C LEU A 455 -26.73 -22.65 6.92
N MET A 456 -27.32 -21.46 6.95
CA MET A 456 -26.74 -20.28 7.59
C MET A 456 -27.05 -20.16 9.08
N GLY A 457 -27.80 -21.08 9.68
CA GLY A 457 -28.33 -20.96 11.03
C GLY A 457 -27.27 -20.76 12.12
N GLY A 458 -26.13 -21.44 12.00
CA GLY A 458 -25.00 -21.35 12.94
C GLY A 458 -24.12 -20.10 12.76
N PHE A 459 -24.33 -19.33 11.70
CA PHE A 459 -23.57 -18.13 11.39
C PHE A 459 -24.29 -16.89 11.93
N THR A 460 -23.53 -15.84 12.21
CA THR A 460 -24.06 -14.55 12.63
C THR A 460 -24.55 -13.71 11.44
N THR A 461 -25.35 -12.67 11.71
CA THR A 461 -25.79 -11.76 10.64
C THR A 461 -24.63 -11.05 9.94
N LYS A 462 -23.53 -10.75 10.63
CA LYS A 462 -22.35 -10.12 10.02
C LYS A 462 -21.50 -11.13 9.22
N GLU A 463 -21.41 -12.40 9.64
CA GLU A 463 -20.85 -13.47 8.80
C GLU A 463 -21.66 -13.66 7.52
N MET A 464 -22.99 -13.67 7.60
CA MET A 464 -23.86 -13.76 6.44
C MET A 464 -23.76 -12.52 5.52
N ALA A 465 -23.71 -11.31 6.07
CA ALA A 465 -23.48 -10.10 5.28
C ALA A 465 -22.09 -10.09 4.59
N SER A 466 -21.09 -10.70 5.23
CA SER A 466 -19.75 -10.91 4.67
C SER A 466 -19.76 -11.90 3.51
N LEU A 467 -20.50 -13.01 3.63
CA LEU A 467 -20.73 -13.94 2.54
C LEU A 467 -21.35 -13.24 1.31
N LEU A 468 -22.35 -12.39 1.53
CA LEU A 468 -22.95 -11.63 0.42
C LEU A 468 -21.97 -10.66 -0.25
N ASP A 469 -21.11 -9.97 0.53
CA ASP A 469 -20.09 -9.09 -0.04
C ASP A 469 -19.04 -9.86 -0.85
N TYR A 470 -18.66 -11.06 -0.39
CA TYR A 470 -17.81 -11.97 -1.15
C TYR A 470 -18.46 -12.38 -2.49
N LEU A 471 -19.73 -12.81 -2.48
CA LEU A 471 -20.45 -13.20 -3.69
C LEU A 471 -20.59 -12.03 -4.68
N VAL A 472 -20.82 -10.80 -4.19
CA VAL A 472 -20.83 -9.60 -5.03
C VAL A 472 -19.44 -9.28 -5.59
N ASN A 473 -18.39 -9.54 -4.81
CA ASN A 473 -17.02 -9.30 -5.22
C ASN A 473 -16.52 -10.30 -6.28
N LEU A 474 -17.03 -11.53 -6.29
CA LEU A 474 -16.71 -12.52 -7.34
C LEU A 474 -17.00 -11.98 -8.75
N SER A 475 -18.07 -11.20 -8.91
CA SER A 475 -18.51 -10.67 -10.21
C SER A 475 -17.75 -9.42 -10.68
N LYS A 476 -16.75 -8.93 -9.92
CA LYS A 476 -15.92 -7.79 -10.32
C LYS A 476 -14.68 -8.18 -11.13
N PHE A 477 -14.39 -9.48 -11.23
CA PHE A 477 -13.18 -10.00 -11.86
C PHE A 477 -13.43 -10.69 -13.21
N ASP A 478 -14.62 -10.50 -13.79
CA ASP A 478 -14.95 -10.90 -15.18
C ASP A 478 -14.75 -9.74 -16.16
#